data_AF-A0A1I7V8Z8-F1
#
_entry.id   AF-A0A1I7V8Z8-F1
#
_cell.length_a   1.000
_cell.length_b   1.000
_cell.length_c   1.000
_cell.angle_alpha   90.00
_cell.angle_beta   90.00
_cell.angle_gamma   90.00
#
_symmetry.space_group_name_H-M   'P 1'
#
loop_
_entity.id
_entity.type
_entity.pdbx_description
1 polymer ?
#
loop_
_entity_poly.entity_id
_entity_poly.type
_entity_poly.pdbx_seq_one_letter_code
_entity_poly.pdbx_strand_id
1 'polypeptide(L)'
;MLYLIFHFLLILSATYAIPQDDTPTAISLPQQQQQQQQQQQQQQQQQQQQQQQQQQRQQQQLPSNFRPAKQISSDKSTQLVSEKVSSAAHAAMMARMETLRRLQHESTQLNHPITDTSQSNPSGIGATGQLPPVDKSVDLDGDGALSLAEVQYAAFVHHGLSSNVIESLFNEVDKNGDGYLTSIEFNDIRPLVLAKAESAAQRYLQTVDKDHNGLLSLKEAQEYILKEYGIGNRDVERVWRLVVPNLNTEMDATLFSKLRRRIRAMSIRLARLIMKNADKNEDGHIDKREAQKIAFEQEGISAGDVNEMVMSVDDNNDGELNAPEFADFERIIRSRAIETSRKALKVVDRDGSGTVTMDEAKRIAFDHYGFDEKILGPFFAQADENEDGQLDPVEFAGFRSVIRSKAVKNALDIMQEIDSDGDGYINNSEAVAMARRQDDMDPKETFNLFVIADQDKSGKLDKVELADFLRLVRLSAIKFATDHFKEFDMNKDKTVTIDELEELIELKYKIDRVITRQFFKKVDVDNSGDLAPGELVDFRHEIRRFVTERNSQRPYNPNKSNDQDGTHGESTEEVRKQQFISLPSSSNKN
;
A
#
# COMPACT_ATOMS: atom_id res chain seq x y z
N MET A 1 22.71 -22.37 14.08
CA MET A 1 21.47 -23.13 14.28
C MET A 1 20.41 -22.13 14.75
N LEU A 2 20.05 -21.07 14.01
CA LEU A 2 19.52 -20.96 12.63
C LEU A 2 18.10 -21.52 12.50
N TYR A 3 17.17 -20.61 12.19
CA TYR A 3 15.76 -20.78 11.79
C TYR A 3 14.77 -21.29 12.84
N LEU A 4 14.10 -20.39 13.58
CA LEU A 4 12.65 -20.45 13.93
C LEU A 4 12.22 -19.34 14.92
N ILE A 5 12.43 -18.05 14.61
CA ILE A 5 11.74 -16.95 15.31
C ILE A 5 11.13 -16.04 14.25
N PHE A 6 10.16 -16.62 13.52
CA PHE A 6 9.26 -15.92 12.58
C PHE A 6 7.79 -16.07 13.00
N HIS A 7 7.55 -16.32 14.29
CA HIS A 7 6.20 -16.50 14.85
C HIS A 7 6.11 -15.81 16.21
N PHE A 8 5.80 -14.52 16.19
CA PHE A 8 5.37 -13.78 17.39
C PHE A 8 4.14 -12.92 17.07
N LEU A 9 3.07 -13.58 16.62
CA LEU A 9 1.72 -13.02 16.53
C LEU A 9 0.64 -14.07 16.86
N LEU A 10 0.93 -14.96 17.82
CA LEU A 10 -0.05 -15.87 18.38
C LEU A 10 0.36 -16.26 19.81
N ILE A 11 -0.63 -16.27 20.70
CA ILE A 11 -0.67 -16.77 22.09
C ILE A 11 -0.56 -15.69 23.18
N LEU A 12 -1.71 -15.07 23.45
CA LEU A 12 -2.18 -14.78 24.81
C LEU A 12 -3.53 -15.50 24.98
N SER A 13 -3.52 -16.66 25.62
CA SER A 13 -4.71 -17.25 26.26
C SER A 13 -4.23 -18.26 27.30
N ALA A 14 -4.32 -17.85 28.57
CA ALA A 14 -3.95 -18.65 29.72
C ALA A 14 -5.11 -19.59 30.12
N THR A 15 -4.76 -20.88 30.23
CA THR A 15 -5.19 -21.90 31.20
C THR A 15 -6.53 -21.75 31.93
N TYR A 16 -7.41 -22.74 31.73
CA TYR A 16 -8.21 -23.38 32.79
C TYR A 16 -8.19 -24.90 32.56
N ALA A 17 -8.11 -25.66 33.66
CA ALA A 17 -7.97 -27.12 33.69
C ALA A 17 -9.19 -27.81 34.33
N ILE A 18 -9.17 -29.16 34.30
CA ILE A 18 -9.91 -30.21 35.07
C ILE A 18 -11.10 -30.87 34.28
N PRO A 19 -11.40 -32.20 34.38
CA PRO A 19 -10.68 -33.37 33.85
C PRO A 19 -11.59 -34.49 33.17
N GLN A 20 -10.93 -35.48 32.55
CA GLN A 20 -11.21 -36.93 32.34
C GLN A 20 -12.65 -37.50 32.20
N ASP A 21 -12.91 -38.26 31.12
CA ASP A 21 -13.39 -39.66 31.23
C ASP A 21 -13.14 -40.53 29.97
N ASP A 22 -13.23 -41.84 30.16
CA ASP A 22 -12.56 -42.97 29.48
C ASP A 22 -13.24 -43.64 28.25
N THR A 23 -12.43 -44.38 27.43
CA THR A 23 -12.71 -45.66 26.67
C THR A 23 -13.16 -45.67 25.17
N PRO A 24 -12.94 -46.76 24.36
CA PRO A 24 -12.06 -46.72 23.17
C PRO A 24 -12.68 -47.28 21.85
N THR A 25 -11.85 -47.42 20.80
CA THR A 25 -11.90 -48.37 19.63
C THR A 25 -12.12 -47.74 18.24
N ALA A 26 -11.07 -47.73 17.39
CA ALA A 26 -11.07 -48.03 15.94
C ALA A 26 -9.77 -47.56 15.25
N ILE A 27 -8.80 -48.47 15.05
CA ILE A 27 -7.56 -48.21 14.28
C ILE A 27 -7.63 -49.07 13.00
N SER A 28 -7.73 -48.43 11.83
CA SER A 28 -7.22 -48.98 10.53
C SER A 28 -7.49 -48.11 9.28
N LEU A 29 -8.18 -46.97 9.33
CA LEU A 29 -8.35 -46.08 8.16
C LEU A 29 -7.22 -45.04 7.88
N PRO A 30 -6.49 -44.48 8.86
CA PRO A 30 -5.58 -43.35 8.60
C PRO A 30 -4.35 -43.70 7.75
N GLN A 31 -3.90 -44.96 7.79
CA GLN A 31 -2.65 -45.37 7.15
C GLN A 31 -2.76 -45.43 5.62
N GLN A 32 -3.94 -45.77 5.11
CA GLN A 32 -4.19 -45.86 3.66
C GLN A 32 -4.33 -44.46 3.03
N GLN A 33 -4.92 -43.51 3.75
CA GLN A 33 -5.02 -42.11 3.32
C GLN A 33 -3.65 -41.41 3.29
N GLN A 34 -2.79 -41.72 4.26
CA GLN A 34 -1.44 -41.16 4.33
C GLN A 34 -0.55 -41.65 3.17
N GLN A 35 -0.74 -42.90 2.74
CA GLN A 35 -0.01 -43.47 1.61
C GLN A 35 -0.46 -42.88 0.26
N GLN A 36 -1.75 -42.55 0.13
CA GLN A 36 -2.29 -41.87 -1.06
C GLN A 36 -1.79 -40.43 -1.19
N GLN A 37 -1.68 -39.70 -0.07
CA GLN A 37 -1.11 -38.34 -0.05
C GLN A 37 0.38 -38.33 -0.46
N GLN A 38 1.17 -39.31 -0.02
CA GLN A 38 2.58 -39.40 -0.45
C GLN A 38 2.74 -39.67 -1.95
N GLN A 39 1.85 -40.48 -2.55
CA GLN A 39 1.89 -40.68 -4.00
C GLN A 39 1.51 -39.43 -4.79
N GLN A 40 0.52 -38.64 -4.32
CA GLN A 40 0.18 -37.36 -4.97
C GLN A 40 1.32 -36.34 -4.90
N GLN A 41 2.03 -36.26 -3.78
CA GLN A 41 3.19 -35.37 -3.65
C GLN A 41 4.34 -35.76 -4.58
N GLN A 42 4.61 -37.06 -4.77
CA GLN A 42 5.63 -37.50 -5.73
C GLN A 42 5.28 -37.18 -7.18
N GLN A 43 4.00 -37.30 -7.57
CA GLN A 43 3.58 -36.91 -8.92
C GLN A 43 3.70 -35.40 -9.18
N GLN A 44 3.38 -34.56 -8.19
CA GLN A 44 3.57 -33.11 -8.33
C GLN A 44 5.05 -32.71 -8.47
N GLN A 45 5.96 -33.35 -7.74
CA GLN A 45 7.39 -33.09 -7.89
C GLN A 45 7.94 -33.48 -9.27
N GLN A 46 7.46 -34.58 -9.86
CA GLN A 46 7.86 -34.97 -11.21
C GLN A 46 7.36 -33.99 -12.29
N GLN A 47 6.14 -33.46 -12.15
CA GLN A 47 5.63 -32.44 -13.08
C GLN A 47 6.42 -31.13 -13.00
N GLN A 48 6.82 -30.68 -11.80
CA GLN A 48 7.66 -29.48 -11.67
C GLN A 48 9.04 -29.65 -12.30
N GLN A 49 9.67 -30.82 -12.19
CA GLN A 49 10.95 -31.07 -12.85
C GLN A 49 10.85 -31.08 -14.39
N GLN A 50 9.74 -31.57 -14.95
CA GLN A 50 9.54 -31.53 -16.41
C GLN A 50 9.32 -30.10 -16.93
N GLN A 51 8.61 -29.24 -16.19
CA GLN A 51 8.44 -27.82 -16.56
C GLN A 51 9.77 -27.05 -16.53
N GLN A 52 10.63 -27.28 -15.53
CA GLN A 52 11.95 -26.65 -15.48
C GLN A 52 12.85 -27.07 -16.66
N GLN A 53 12.79 -28.34 -17.10
CA GLN A 53 13.53 -28.79 -18.28
C GLN A 53 12.98 -28.20 -19.60
N GLN A 54 11.69 -27.90 -19.69
CA GLN A 54 11.13 -27.20 -20.86
C GLN A 54 11.56 -25.74 -20.92
N GLN A 55 11.59 -25.02 -19.79
CA GLN A 55 12.06 -23.63 -19.75
C GLN A 55 13.56 -23.52 -20.10
N GLN A 56 14.40 -24.46 -19.66
CA GLN A 56 15.83 -24.47 -20.04
C GLN A 56 16.04 -24.75 -21.54
N ARG A 57 15.15 -25.51 -22.19
CA ARG A 57 15.24 -25.72 -23.65
C ARG A 57 14.79 -24.52 -24.47
N GLN A 58 13.85 -23.70 -23.97
CA GLN A 58 13.45 -22.48 -24.65
C GLN A 58 14.50 -21.37 -24.58
N GLN A 59 15.33 -21.33 -23.53
CA GLN A 59 16.44 -20.35 -23.44
C GLN A 59 17.62 -20.65 -24.38
N GLN A 60 17.70 -21.83 -24.99
CA GLN A 60 18.79 -22.19 -25.91
C GLN A 60 18.47 -21.96 -27.41
N GLN A 61 17.30 -21.41 -27.75
CA GLN A 61 16.92 -21.11 -29.14
C GLN A 61 16.40 -19.67 -29.28
N LEU A 62 17.30 -18.69 -29.25
CA LEU A 62 17.03 -17.34 -29.75
C LEU A 62 18.07 -16.98 -30.82
N PRO A 63 17.66 -16.66 -32.07
CA PRO A 63 18.59 -16.25 -33.11
C PRO A 63 19.10 -14.82 -32.87
N SER A 64 20.41 -14.67 -32.89
CA SER A 64 21.12 -13.41 -32.80
C SER A 64 21.07 -12.65 -34.13
N ASN A 65 20.10 -11.74 -34.28
CA ASN A 65 20.21 -10.57 -35.16
C ASN A 65 18.99 -9.64 -35.03
N PHE A 66 19.10 -8.59 -34.21
CA PHE A 66 18.38 -7.33 -34.45
C PHE A 66 19.21 -6.17 -33.91
N ARG A 67 19.56 -5.22 -34.79
CA ARG A 67 20.24 -3.96 -34.48
C ARG A 67 19.19 -2.86 -34.25
N PRO A 68 19.38 -1.92 -33.30
CA PRO A 68 18.47 -0.80 -33.09
C PRO A 68 18.64 0.29 -34.16
N ALA A 69 17.53 0.88 -34.58
CA ALA A 69 17.46 1.99 -35.52
C ALA A 69 17.67 3.35 -34.82
N LYS A 70 18.12 4.31 -35.63
CA LYS A 70 18.67 5.64 -35.28
C LYS A 70 17.75 6.57 -34.50
N GLN A 71 18.36 7.25 -33.53
CA GLN A 71 17.94 8.53 -32.96
C GLN A 71 17.64 9.59 -34.04
N ILE A 72 16.52 10.28 -33.89
CA ILE A 72 16.28 11.60 -34.47
C ILE A 72 16.03 12.57 -33.31
N SER A 73 16.95 13.53 -33.18
CA SER A 73 16.84 14.69 -32.31
C SER A 73 15.95 15.77 -32.93
N SER A 74 15.08 16.39 -32.14
CA SER A 74 14.73 17.80 -32.32
C SER A 74 14.28 18.44 -30.99
N ASP A 75 15.25 19.16 -30.43
CA ASP A 75 15.26 20.31 -29.52
C ASP A 75 13.99 20.82 -28.78
N LYS A 76 14.22 20.99 -27.47
CA LYS A 76 14.07 22.22 -26.65
C LYS A 76 12.87 23.12 -26.91
N SER A 77 11.92 23.08 -25.98
CA SER A 77 11.38 24.26 -25.28
C SER A 77 10.41 23.86 -24.18
N THR A 78 10.89 23.59 -22.96
CA THR A 78 10.29 24.00 -21.67
C THR A 78 11.12 23.46 -20.51
N GLN A 79 12.23 24.16 -20.23
CA GLN A 79 12.75 24.25 -18.87
C GLN A 79 11.83 25.21 -18.10
N LEU A 80 11.33 24.74 -16.96
CA LEU A 80 10.78 25.44 -15.78
C LEU A 80 9.51 24.72 -15.29
N VAL A 81 9.68 23.57 -14.62
CA VAL A 81 9.14 23.21 -13.29
C VAL A 81 9.85 21.90 -12.90
N SER A 82 10.93 21.97 -12.12
CA SER A 82 11.51 20.79 -11.49
C SER A 82 10.83 20.50 -10.16
N GLU A 83 10.84 19.21 -9.80
CA GLU A 83 10.64 18.65 -8.45
C GLU A 83 9.20 18.54 -7.92
N LYS A 84 8.53 17.46 -8.33
CA LYS A 84 7.63 16.69 -7.45
C LYS A 84 7.85 15.20 -7.71
N VAL A 85 8.78 14.58 -6.98
CA VAL A 85 8.79 13.12 -6.86
C VAL A 85 7.71 12.75 -5.84
N SER A 86 6.53 12.44 -6.34
CA SER A 86 5.40 11.92 -5.58
C SER A 86 5.63 10.42 -5.34
N SER A 87 5.45 9.91 -4.11
CA SER A 87 5.35 8.46 -3.88
C SER A 87 4.22 7.86 -4.72
N ALA A 88 4.27 6.58 -5.10
CA ALA A 88 3.23 5.98 -5.94
C ALA A 88 1.83 6.07 -5.30
N ALA A 89 1.76 5.96 -3.98
CA ALA A 89 0.53 6.10 -3.20
C ALA A 89 0.04 7.56 -3.08
N HIS A 90 0.94 8.53 -2.88
CA HIS A 90 0.59 9.95 -2.98
C HIS A 90 0.24 10.34 -4.41
N ALA A 91 0.85 9.70 -5.40
CA ALA A 91 0.57 9.90 -6.81
C ALA A 91 -0.78 9.28 -7.17
N ALA A 92 -1.14 8.12 -6.59
CA ALA A 92 -2.46 7.52 -6.72
C ALA A 92 -3.54 8.44 -6.12
N MET A 93 -3.30 8.97 -4.92
CA MET A 93 -4.19 9.93 -4.25
C MET A 93 -4.29 11.26 -5.02
N MET A 94 -3.16 11.83 -5.46
CA MET A 94 -3.12 13.05 -6.25
C MET A 94 -3.66 12.84 -7.66
N ALA A 95 -3.49 11.66 -8.25
CA ALA A 95 -4.10 11.26 -9.51
C ALA A 95 -5.61 11.14 -9.39
N ARG A 96 -6.11 10.60 -8.27
CA ARG A 96 -7.53 10.70 -7.90
C ARG A 96 -7.92 12.17 -7.89
N MET A 97 -7.27 13.04 -7.10
CA MET A 97 -7.56 14.49 -7.06
C MET A 97 -7.46 15.24 -8.41
N GLU A 98 -6.48 14.95 -9.25
CA GLU A 98 -6.23 15.60 -10.55
C GLU A 98 -7.29 15.16 -11.57
N THR A 99 -7.67 13.89 -11.55
CA THR A 99 -8.74 13.38 -12.43
C THR A 99 -10.11 13.90 -12.05
N LEU A 100 -10.31 14.20 -10.76
CA LEU A 100 -11.49 14.90 -10.28
C LEU A 100 -11.60 16.32 -10.86
N ARG A 101 -10.45 17.02 -10.97
CA ARG A 101 -10.39 18.36 -11.59
C ARG A 101 -10.70 18.33 -13.09
N ARG A 102 -10.26 17.27 -13.79
CA ARG A 102 -10.51 17.08 -15.23
C ARG A 102 -11.94 16.63 -15.54
N LEU A 103 -12.53 15.76 -14.73
CA LEU A 103 -13.94 15.35 -14.89
C LEU A 103 -14.91 16.52 -14.67
N GLN A 104 -14.59 17.50 -13.82
CA GLN A 104 -15.34 18.75 -13.73
C GLN A 104 -15.35 19.54 -15.04
N HIS A 105 -14.25 19.51 -15.82
CA HIS A 105 -14.14 20.20 -17.11
C HIS A 105 -14.72 19.39 -18.29
N GLU A 106 -14.66 18.06 -18.25
CA GLU A 106 -15.21 17.17 -19.31
C GLU A 106 -16.74 17.05 -19.29
N SER A 107 -17.40 17.45 -18.19
CA SER A 107 -18.86 17.58 -18.11
C SER A 107 -19.44 18.53 -19.18
N THR A 108 -18.59 19.33 -19.85
CA THR A 108 -18.99 20.22 -20.94
C THR A 108 -18.76 19.64 -22.35
N GLN A 109 -18.02 18.51 -22.50
CA GLN A 109 -17.64 17.98 -23.83
C GLN A 109 -18.12 16.55 -24.13
N LEU A 110 -18.54 15.76 -23.14
CA LEU A 110 -19.12 14.41 -23.36
C LEU A 110 -20.66 14.41 -23.53
N ASN A 111 -21.22 15.54 -23.97
CA ASN A 111 -22.65 15.68 -24.28
C ASN A 111 -22.97 15.28 -25.74
N HIS A 112 -22.31 14.24 -26.26
CA HIS A 112 -22.77 13.57 -27.47
C HIS A 112 -23.58 12.34 -27.05
N PRO A 113 -24.89 12.29 -27.36
CA PRO A 113 -25.67 11.09 -27.13
C PRO A 113 -25.06 9.97 -27.94
N ILE A 114 -24.75 8.84 -27.29
CA ILE A 114 -24.72 7.56 -28.01
C ILE A 114 -26.17 7.36 -28.43
N THR A 115 -26.50 7.77 -29.65
CA THR A 115 -27.79 7.50 -30.26
C THR A 115 -27.94 6.00 -30.29
N ASP A 116 -28.90 5.53 -29.50
CA ASP A 116 -29.51 4.22 -29.62
C ASP A 116 -30.12 4.10 -31.03
N THR A 117 -29.32 3.69 -32.01
CA THR A 117 -29.82 3.30 -33.34
C THR A 117 -30.45 1.91 -33.26
N SER A 118 -31.45 1.79 -32.40
CA SER A 118 -32.45 0.72 -32.42
C SER A 118 -33.50 1.09 -33.46
N GLN A 119 -33.14 0.99 -34.75
CA GLN A 119 -34.04 0.77 -35.90
C GLN A 119 -33.23 0.82 -37.20
N SER A 120 -32.77 -0.33 -37.68
CA SER A 120 -32.57 -0.52 -39.12
C SER A 120 -33.00 -1.92 -39.52
N ASN A 121 -33.79 -1.98 -40.59
CA ASN A 121 -34.42 -3.18 -41.15
C ASN A 121 -33.39 -4.31 -41.43
N PRO A 122 -33.79 -5.59 -41.32
CA PRO A 122 -32.90 -6.74 -41.52
C PRO A 122 -32.65 -7.09 -42.99
N SER A 123 -32.58 -6.11 -43.89
CA SER A 123 -32.33 -6.36 -45.31
C SER A 123 -31.70 -5.14 -45.96
N GLY A 124 -30.44 -5.24 -46.36
CA GLY A 124 -29.78 -4.15 -47.07
C GLY A 124 -28.32 -4.38 -47.36
N ILE A 125 -28.02 -5.26 -48.33
CA ILE A 125 -26.81 -5.14 -49.15
C ILE A 125 -26.89 -3.75 -49.80
N GLY A 126 -26.09 -2.81 -49.30
CA GLY A 126 -25.91 -1.51 -49.93
C GLY A 126 -25.31 -1.68 -51.33
N ALA A 127 -25.74 -0.84 -52.27
CA ALA A 127 -25.43 -0.91 -53.71
C ALA A 127 -23.95 -0.64 -54.10
N THR A 128 -23.02 -0.85 -53.19
CA THR A 128 -21.58 -0.95 -53.41
C THR A 128 -21.13 -2.08 -52.49
N GLY A 129 -20.61 -3.20 -53.01
CA GLY A 129 -20.30 -4.42 -52.25
C GLY A 129 -19.20 -4.31 -51.18
N GLN A 130 -19.09 -3.17 -50.49
CA GLN A 130 -18.22 -2.94 -49.36
C GLN A 130 -19.01 -3.12 -48.07
N LEU A 131 -18.45 -3.93 -47.17
CA LEU A 131 -18.96 -4.11 -45.81
C LEU A 131 -18.92 -2.77 -45.05
N PRO A 132 -19.82 -2.57 -44.07
CA PRO A 132 -19.73 -1.42 -43.17
C PRO A 132 -18.35 -1.38 -42.48
N PRO A 133 -17.81 -0.20 -42.12
CA PRO A 133 -16.57 -0.11 -41.36
C PRO A 133 -16.73 -0.70 -39.95
N VAL A 134 -15.67 -1.35 -39.46
CA VAL A 134 -15.61 -1.89 -38.08
C VAL A 134 -15.50 -0.77 -37.04
N ASP A 135 -15.83 -1.08 -35.79
CA ASP A 135 -15.79 -0.12 -34.69
C ASP A 135 -14.33 0.25 -34.36
N LYS A 136 -13.93 1.49 -34.67
CA LYS A 136 -12.58 2.03 -34.43
C LYS A 136 -12.15 2.04 -32.96
N SER A 137 -13.08 1.86 -32.02
CA SER A 137 -12.74 1.73 -30.59
C SER A 137 -12.29 0.32 -30.21
N VAL A 138 -12.49 -0.66 -31.10
CA VAL A 138 -12.14 -2.07 -30.93
C VAL A 138 -11.06 -2.47 -31.93
N ASP A 139 -11.11 -1.96 -33.16
CA ASP A 139 -10.04 -2.07 -34.16
C ASP A 139 -8.83 -1.23 -33.70
N LEU A 140 -7.87 -1.88 -33.04
CA LEU A 140 -6.75 -1.22 -32.36
C LEU A 140 -5.57 -1.00 -33.31
N ASP A 141 -5.37 -1.88 -34.27
CA ASP A 141 -4.29 -1.76 -35.26
C ASP A 141 -4.71 -1.06 -36.56
N GLY A 142 -6.02 -0.85 -36.75
CA GLY A 142 -6.59 -0.09 -37.86
C GLY A 142 -6.64 -0.88 -39.17
N ASP A 143 -6.57 -2.21 -39.12
CA ASP A 143 -6.57 -3.07 -40.31
C ASP A 143 -7.96 -3.21 -40.96
N GLY A 144 -9.01 -2.76 -40.26
CA GLY A 144 -10.39 -2.78 -40.74
C GLY A 144 -11.12 -4.11 -40.56
N ALA A 145 -10.52 -5.05 -39.82
CA ALA A 145 -11.13 -6.27 -39.31
C ALA A 145 -11.04 -6.28 -37.77
N LEU A 146 -11.68 -7.24 -37.11
CA LEU A 146 -11.60 -7.37 -35.64
C LEU A 146 -11.09 -8.75 -35.27
N SER A 147 -9.84 -8.83 -34.85
CA SER A 147 -9.22 -10.08 -34.38
C SER A 147 -9.81 -10.53 -33.03
N LEU A 148 -9.64 -11.81 -32.69
CA LEU A 148 -10.02 -12.33 -31.38
C LEU A 148 -9.36 -11.54 -30.23
N ALA A 149 -8.08 -11.17 -30.37
CA ALA A 149 -7.34 -10.43 -29.36
C ALA A 149 -7.93 -9.03 -29.11
N GLU A 150 -8.35 -8.33 -30.16
CA GLU A 150 -8.98 -7.01 -30.05
C GLU A 150 -10.35 -7.07 -29.37
N VAL A 151 -11.15 -8.08 -29.74
CA VAL A 151 -12.47 -8.31 -29.12
C VAL A 151 -12.32 -8.73 -27.66
N GLN A 152 -11.35 -9.59 -27.34
CA GLN A 152 -10.99 -9.96 -25.96
C GLN A 152 -10.56 -8.73 -25.15
N TYR A 153 -9.65 -7.93 -25.69
CA TYR A 153 -9.18 -6.71 -25.03
C TYR A 153 -10.33 -5.73 -24.78
N ALA A 154 -11.19 -5.46 -25.78
CA ALA A 154 -12.32 -4.55 -25.62
C ALA A 154 -13.34 -5.05 -24.58
N ALA A 155 -13.64 -6.35 -24.58
CA ALA A 155 -14.52 -6.96 -23.59
C ALA A 155 -13.92 -6.92 -22.18
N PHE A 156 -12.61 -7.17 -22.06
CA PHE A 156 -11.90 -7.06 -20.79
C PHE A 156 -11.88 -5.62 -20.28
N VAL A 157 -11.55 -4.64 -21.12
CA VAL A 157 -11.54 -3.20 -20.78
C VAL A 157 -12.91 -2.70 -20.33
N HIS A 158 -13.97 -3.03 -21.07
CA HIS A 158 -15.30 -2.46 -20.80
C HIS A 158 -16.11 -3.24 -19.78
N HIS A 159 -15.93 -4.55 -19.68
CA HIS A 159 -16.81 -5.42 -18.90
C HIS A 159 -16.06 -6.32 -17.90
N GLY A 160 -14.73 -6.38 -17.96
CA GLY A 160 -13.92 -7.26 -17.11
C GLY A 160 -14.23 -8.74 -17.37
N LEU A 161 -14.59 -9.08 -18.62
CA LEU A 161 -14.80 -10.45 -19.05
C LEU A 161 -13.45 -11.03 -19.47
N SER A 162 -13.11 -12.22 -18.97
CA SER A 162 -11.83 -12.87 -19.29
C SER A 162 -11.79 -13.36 -20.73
N SER A 163 -10.57 -13.46 -21.27
CA SER A 163 -10.31 -13.87 -22.65
C SER A 163 -11.00 -15.19 -23.03
N ASN A 164 -11.01 -16.17 -22.13
CA ASN A 164 -11.66 -17.47 -22.33
C ASN A 164 -13.18 -17.39 -22.51
N VAL A 165 -13.86 -16.45 -21.83
CA VAL A 165 -15.32 -16.27 -21.97
C VAL A 165 -15.65 -15.73 -23.36
N ILE A 166 -14.77 -14.88 -23.90
CA ILE A 166 -14.97 -14.21 -25.19
C ILE A 166 -14.63 -15.12 -26.36
N GLU A 167 -13.59 -15.96 -26.23
CA GLU A 167 -13.22 -16.94 -27.27
C GLU A 167 -14.40 -17.82 -27.69
N SER A 168 -15.19 -18.32 -26.73
CA SER A 168 -16.37 -19.12 -27.05
C SER A 168 -17.46 -18.34 -27.78
N LEU A 169 -17.64 -17.05 -27.48
CA LEU A 169 -18.65 -16.21 -28.15
C LEU A 169 -18.16 -15.80 -29.54
N PHE A 170 -16.86 -15.57 -29.69
CA PHE A 170 -16.22 -15.25 -30.95
C PHE A 170 -16.41 -16.39 -31.95
N ASN A 171 -16.07 -17.61 -31.55
CA ASN A 171 -16.20 -18.80 -32.40
C ASN A 171 -17.65 -19.11 -32.80
N GLU A 172 -18.64 -18.64 -32.04
CA GLU A 172 -20.07 -18.79 -32.39
C GLU A 172 -20.49 -17.85 -33.52
N VAL A 173 -19.90 -16.65 -33.58
CA VAL A 173 -20.25 -15.62 -34.56
C VAL A 173 -19.31 -15.58 -35.77
N ASP A 174 -18.09 -16.09 -35.65
CA ASP A 174 -17.12 -16.28 -36.74
C ASP A 174 -17.57 -17.43 -37.65
N LYS A 175 -18.47 -17.11 -38.59
CA LYS A 175 -19.17 -18.13 -39.39
C LYS A 175 -18.25 -18.74 -40.45
N ASN A 176 -17.28 -17.99 -40.94
CA ASN A 176 -16.34 -18.46 -41.95
C ASN A 176 -15.07 -19.08 -41.34
N GLY A 177 -14.85 -18.89 -40.03
CA GLY A 177 -13.75 -19.49 -39.28
C GLY A 177 -12.39 -18.91 -39.67
N ASP A 178 -12.36 -17.66 -40.13
CA ASP A 178 -11.12 -17.01 -40.58
C ASP A 178 -10.34 -16.34 -39.45
N GLY A 179 -10.91 -16.30 -38.24
CA GLY A 179 -10.28 -15.72 -37.06
C GLY A 179 -10.48 -14.21 -36.92
N TYR A 180 -11.32 -13.59 -37.76
CA TYR A 180 -11.64 -12.18 -37.74
C TYR A 180 -13.15 -11.96 -37.80
N LEU A 181 -13.66 -10.95 -37.08
CA LEU A 181 -15.05 -10.53 -37.22
C LEU A 181 -15.16 -9.35 -38.17
N THR A 182 -16.03 -9.51 -39.14
CA THR A 182 -16.55 -8.37 -39.90
C THR A 182 -17.49 -7.52 -39.06
N SER A 183 -17.82 -6.31 -39.53
CA SER A 183 -18.81 -5.44 -38.88
C SER A 183 -20.18 -6.08 -38.68
N ILE A 184 -20.54 -7.07 -39.50
CA ILE A 184 -21.80 -7.81 -39.37
C ILE A 184 -21.70 -8.81 -38.22
N GLU A 185 -20.65 -9.62 -38.17
CA GLU A 185 -20.44 -10.61 -37.10
C GLU A 185 -20.16 -9.94 -35.75
N PHE A 186 -19.54 -8.76 -35.76
CA PHE A 186 -19.40 -7.95 -34.57
C PHE A 186 -20.73 -7.42 -34.02
N ASN A 187 -21.73 -7.16 -34.88
CA ASN A 187 -23.07 -6.83 -34.41
C ASN A 187 -23.77 -8.05 -33.80
N ASP A 188 -23.44 -9.26 -34.24
CA ASP A 188 -23.96 -10.51 -33.68
C ASP A 188 -23.35 -10.81 -32.29
N ILE A 189 -22.05 -10.52 -32.08
CA ILE A 189 -21.38 -10.81 -30.78
C ILE A 189 -21.72 -9.81 -29.68
N ARG A 190 -21.93 -8.53 -30.03
CA ARG A 190 -22.19 -7.45 -29.06
C ARG A 190 -23.32 -7.75 -28.07
N PRO A 191 -24.54 -8.18 -28.47
CA PRO A 191 -25.60 -8.52 -27.52
C PRO A 191 -25.22 -9.71 -26.62
N LEU A 192 -24.42 -10.67 -27.10
CA LEU A 192 -23.96 -11.80 -26.29
C LEU A 192 -23.00 -11.35 -25.20
N VAL A 193 -22.07 -10.45 -25.52
CA VAL A 193 -21.15 -9.83 -24.55
C VAL A 193 -21.90 -9.02 -23.51
N LEU A 194 -22.88 -8.20 -23.94
CA LEU A 194 -23.72 -7.43 -23.03
C LEU A 194 -24.54 -8.34 -22.10
N ALA A 195 -25.11 -9.42 -22.61
CA ALA A 195 -25.83 -10.41 -21.80
C ALA A 195 -24.92 -11.07 -20.75
N LYS A 196 -23.65 -11.35 -21.07
CA LYS A 196 -22.66 -11.83 -20.06
C LYS A 196 -22.35 -10.77 -19.01
N ALA A 197 -22.22 -9.50 -19.40
CA ALA A 197 -21.98 -8.39 -18.49
C ALA A 197 -23.17 -8.15 -17.54
N GLU A 198 -24.40 -8.22 -18.05
CA GLU A 198 -25.65 -8.15 -17.28
C GLU A 198 -25.76 -9.33 -16.30
N SER A 199 -25.48 -10.55 -16.77
CA SER A 199 -25.43 -11.73 -15.90
C SER A 199 -24.41 -11.60 -14.77
N ALA A 200 -23.25 -10.98 -15.06
CA ALA A 200 -22.26 -10.69 -14.03
C ALA A 200 -22.78 -9.64 -13.03
N ALA A 201 -23.42 -8.56 -13.51
CA ALA A 201 -24.03 -7.55 -12.65
C ALA A 201 -25.11 -8.16 -11.74
N GLN A 202 -25.96 -9.05 -12.26
CA GLN A 202 -26.97 -9.77 -11.48
C GLN A 202 -26.34 -10.58 -10.34
N ARG A 203 -25.19 -11.24 -10.58
CA ARG A 203 -24.47 -11.97 -9.53
C ARG A 203 -23.90 -11.05 -8.46
N TYR A 204 -23.33 -9.91 -8.84
CA TYR A 204 -22.86 -8.93 -7.86
C TYR A 204 -24.01 -8.40 -7.01
N LEU A 205 -25.17 -8.16 -7.62
CA LEU A 205 -26.35 -7.64 -6.93
C LEU A 205 -26.73 -8.53 -5.74
N GLN A 206 -26.62 -9.85 -5.85
CA GLN A 206 -26.89 -10.80 -4.74
C GLN A 206 -26.08 -10.54 -3.45
N THR A 207 -24.96 -9.83 -3.54
CA THR A 207 -24.08 -9.54 -2.38
C THR A 207 -24.10 -8.07 -1.96
N VAL A 208 -24.43 -7.19 -2.92
CA VAL A 208 -24.42 -5.74 -2.76
C VAL A 208 -25.78 -5.23 -2.29
N ASP A 209 -26.86 -5.82 -2.81
CA ASP A 209 -28.23 -5.59 -2.36
C ASP A 209 -28.39 -6.06 -0.90
N LYS A 210 -28.47 -5.10 0.02
CA LYS A 210 -28.56 -5.31 1.46
C LYS A 210 -29.98 -5.44 1.93
N ASP A 211 -30.92 -4.74 1.32
CA ASP A 211 -32.33 -4.83 1.68
C ASP A 211 -33.07 -5.99 0.97
N HIS A 212 -32.38 -6.65 0.04
CA HIS A 212 -32.80 -7.82 -0.72
C HIS A 212 -34.02 -7.53 -1.62
N ASN A 213 -34.16 -6.28 -2.08
CA ASN A 213 -35.28 -5.86 -2.93
C ASN A 213 -35.05 -6.18 -4.43
N GLY A 214 -33.88 -6.70 -4.79
CA GLY A 214 -33.50 -7.08 -6.15
C GLY A 214 -33.03 -5.91 -7.01
N LEU A 215 -32.84 -4.73 -6.42
CA LEU A 215 -32.36 -3.51 -7.05
C LEU A 215 -31.14 -2.99 -6.29
N LEU A 216 -30.40 -2.10 -6.94
CA LEU A 216 -29.24 -1.43 -6.36
C LEU A 216 -29.63 0.00 -6.00
N SER A 217 -29.54 0.36 -4.73
CA SER A 217 -29.64 1.75 -4.28
C SER A 217 -28.30 2.48 -4.42
N LEU A 218 -28.33 3.82 -4.39
CA LEU A 218 -27.10 4.63 -4.43
C LEU A 218 -26.17 4.32 -3.23
N LYS A 219 -26.75 4.10 -2.04
CA LYS A 219 -25.99 3.82 -0.82
C LYS A 219 -25.25 2.48 -0.92
N GLU A 220 -25.92 1.44 -1.39
CA GLU A 220 -25.29 0.14 -1.60
C GLU A 220 -24.20 0.21 -2.68
N ALA A 221 -24.43 0.99 -3.74
CA ALA A 221 -23.43 1.23 -4.76
C ALA A 221 -22.21 1.96 -4.19
N GLN A 222 -22.41 2.98 -3.35
CA GLN A 222 -21.36 3.72 -2.65
C GLN A 222 -20.49 2.80 -1.79
N GLU A 223 -21.11 2.00 -0.90
CA GLU A 223 -20.40 1.04 -0.05
C GLU A 223 -19.61 0.00 -0.88
N TYR A 224 -20.25 -0.58 -1.89
CA TYR A 224 -19.61 -1.57 -2.78
C TYR A 224 -18.44 -0.98 -3.56
N ILE A 225 -18.64 0.19 -4.17
CA ILE A 225 -17.65 0.81 -5.05
C ILE A 225 -16.47 1.39 -4.24
N LEU A 226 -16.72 1.98 -3.07
CA LEU A 226 -15.66 2.41 -2.16
C LEU A 226 -14.81 1.22 -1.73
N LYS A 227 -15.45 0.11 -1.31
CA LYS A 227 -14.76 -1.10 -0.88
C LYS A 227 -13.91 -1.73 -1.99
N GLU A 228 -14.46 -1.93 -3.18
CA GLU A 228 -13.76 -2.64 -4.27
C GLU A 228 -12.78 -1.71 -5.00
N TYR A 229 -13.17 -0.48 -5.30
CA TYR A 229 -12.41 0.41 -6.18
C TYR A 229 -11.79 1.62 -5.47
N GLY A 230 -12.15 1.88 -4.21
CA GLY A 230 -11.65 3.04 -3.46
C GLY A 230 -12.09 4.37 -4.06
N ILE A 231 -13.23 4.37 -4.75
CA ILE A 231 -13.84 5.55 -5.37
C ILE A 231 -14.85 6.10 -4.37
N GLY A 232 -14.65 7.36 -3.96
CA GLY A 232 -15.41 8.01 -2.89
C GLY A 232 -16.88 8.27 -3.23
N ASN A 233 -17.67 8.53 -2.20
CA ASN A 233 -19.13 8.60 -2.28
C ASN A 233 -19.63 9.66 -3.28
N ARG A 234 -18.93 10.81 -3.32
CA ARG A 234 -19.22 11.92 -4.25
C ARG A 234 -18.90 11.58 -5.71
N ASP A 235 -17.93 10.71 -5.93
CA ASP A 235 -17.55 10.26 -7.27
C ASP A 235 -18.53 9.23 -7.79
N VAL A 236 -18.95 8.31 -6.92
CA VAL A 236 -20.01 7.35 -7.21
C VAL A 236 -21.28 8.09 -7.61
N GLU A 237 -21.69 9.13 -6.88
CA GLU A 237 -22.85 9.95 -7.23
C GLU A 237 -22.71 10.60 -8.63
N ARG A 238 -21.53 11.12 -8.97
CA ARG A 238 -21.29 11.70 -10.30
C ARG A 238 -21.40 10.66 -11.41
N VAL A 239 -20.83 9.48 -11.22
CA VAL A 239 -20.92 8.39 -12.21
C VAL A 239 -22.34 7.83 -12.30
N TRP A 240 -23.05 7.75 -11.17
CA TRP A 240 -24.45 7.36 -11.08
C TRP A 240 -25.33 8.21 -11.98
N ARG A 241 -25.19 9.54 -11.91
CA ARG A 241 -25.95 10.49 -12.72
C ARG A 241 -25.75 10.34 -14.23
N LEU A 242 -24.65 9.70 -14.67
CA LEU A 242 -24.39 9.37 -16.08
C LEU A 242 -25.14 8.11 -16.56
N VAL A 243 -25.76 7.37 -15.64
CA VAL A 243 -26.58 6.18 -15.93
C VAL A 243 -28.05 6.50 -15.65
N VAL A 244 -28.34 7.06 -14.47
CA VAL A 244 -29.68 7.47 -14.06
C VAL A 244 -29.62 8.87 -13.42
N PRO A 245 -30.32 9.89 -13.96
CA PRO A 245 -30.20 11.27 -13.46
C PRO A 245 -30.67 11.47 -12.00
N ASN A 246 -31.66 10.70 -11.57
CA ASN A 246 -32.24 10.77 -10.23
C ASN A 246 -31.51 9.81 -9.27
N LEU A 247 -31.09 10.33 -8.11
CA LEU A 247 -30.35 9.56 -7.11
C LEU A 247 -31.22 8.54 -6.35
N ASN A 248 -32.53 8.78 -6.30
CA ASN A 248 -33.47 7.91 -5.59
C ASN A 248 -33.97 6.76 -6.47
N THR A 249 -33.59 6.72 -7.75
CA THR A 249 -33.98 5.66 -8.67
C THR A 249 -33.01 4.50 -8.55
N GLU A 250 -33.48 3.39 -8.01
CA GLU A 250 -32.69 2.17 -7.88
C GLU A 250 -32.46 1.49 -9.25
N MET A 251 -31.35 0.76 -9.37
CA MET A 251 -30.92 0.13 -10.63
C MET A 251 -31.16 -1.38 -10.61
N ASP A 252 -31.80 -1.89 -11.64
CA ASP A 252 -31.78 -3.32 -11.94
C ASP A 252 -30.40 -3.77 -12.45
N ALA A 253 -30.22 -5.08 -12.70
CA ALA A 253 -28.95 -5.60 -13.21
C ALA A 253 -28.52 -5.00 -14.55
N THR A 254 -29.47 -4.59 -15.40
CA THR A 254 -29.21 -3.95 -16.70
C THR A 254 -28.53 -2.60 -16.49
N LEU A 255 -29.12 -1.73 -15.66
CA LEU A 255 -28.57 -0.42 -15.33
C LEU A 255 -27.29 -0.54 -14.50
N PHE A 256 -27.24 -1.50 -13.58
CA PHE A 256 -26.04 -1.77 -12.80
C PHE A 256 -24.86 -2.21 -13.69
N SER A 257 -25.10 -2.99 -14.75
CA SER A 257 -24.05 -3.36 -15.71
C SER A 257 -23.43 -2.14 -16.41
N LYS A 258 -24.25 -1.12 -16.73
CA LYS A 258 -23.82 0.16 -17.30
C LYS A 258 -23.01 0.97 -16.28
N LEU A 259 -23.45 1.00 -15.02
CA LEU A 259 -22.70 1.64 -13.92
C LEU A 259 -21.32 0.97 -13.76
N ARG A 260 -21.27 -0.36 -13.69
CA ARG A 260 -20.02 -1.13 -13.59
C ARG A 260 -19.06 -0.83 -14.74
N ARG A 261 -19.54 -0.74 -15.99
CA ARG A 261 -18.72 -0.34 -17.14
C ARG A 261 -18.08 1.03 -16.95
N ARG A 262 -18.83 2.02 -16.45
CA ARG A 262 -18.31 3.37 -16.20
C ARG A 262 -17.30 3.40 -15.05
N ILE A 263 -17.57 2.67 -13.97
CA ILE A 263 -16.65 2.52 -12.84
C ILE A 263 -15.35 1.85 -13.27
N ARG A 264 -15.42 0.80 -14.11
CA ARG A 264 -14.23 0.15 -14.67
C ARG A 264 -13.42 1.10 -15.55
N ALA A 265 -14.06 1.88 -16.42
CA ALA A 265 -13.35 2.89 -17.20
C ALA A 265 -12.63 3.92 -16.29
N MET A 266 -13.27 4.33 -15.19
CA MET A 266 -12.68 5.23 -14.21
C MET A 266 -11.49 4.58 -13.48
N SER A 267 -11.61 3.31 -13.07
CA SER A 267 -10.52 2.59 -12.38
C SER A 267 -9.31 2.40 -13.28
N ILE A 268 -9.50 2.07 -14.57
CA ILE A 268 -8.41 1.96 -15.55
C ILE A 268 -7.71 3.31 -15.75
N ARG A 269 -8.47 4.40 -15.80
CA ARG A 269 -7.88 5.75 -15.91
C ARG A 269 -7.08 6.13 -14.67
N LEU A 270 -7.49 5.71 -13.47
CA LEU A 270 -6.73 5.90 -12.24
C LEU A 270 -5.45 5.04 -12.26
N ALA A 271 -5.55 3.79 -12.68
CA ALA A 271 -4.43 2.86 -12.81
C ALA A 271 -3.33 3.44 -13.73
N ARG A 272 -3.69 3.98 -14.90
CA ARG A 272 -2.74 4.64 -15.82
C ARG A 272 -1.92 5.78 -15.18
N LEU A 273 -2.51 6.50 -14.22
CA LEU A 273 -1.80 7.60 -13.56
C LEU A 273 -0.83 7.12 -12.48
N ILE A 274 -1.13 5.99 -11.85
CA ILE A 274 -0.20 5.31 -10.95
C ILE A 274 0.94 4.74 -11.79
N MET A 275 0.63 4.04 -12.89
CA MET A 275 1.60 3.48 -13.82
C MET A 275 2.59 4.54 -14.29
N LYS A 276 2.14 5.74 -14.66
CA LYS A 276 3.02 6.84 -15.09
C LYS A 276 4.21 7.14 -14.13
N ASN A 277 4.07 6.86 -12.83
CA ASN A 277 5.15 7.08 -11.88
C ASN A 277 5.98 5.81 -11.59
N ALA A 278 5.38 4.64 -11.85
CA ALA A 278 5.93 3.34 -11.55
C ALA A 278 6.65 2.70 -12.74
N ASP A 279 6.05 2.77 -13.93
CA ASP A 279 6.59 2.38 -15.23
C ASP A 279 7.84 3.23 -15.51
N LYS A 280 9.02 2.67 -15.25
CA LYS A 280 10.30 3.39 -15.35
C LYS A 280 10.87 3.39 -16.76
N ASN A 281 10.50 2.41 -17.58
CA ASN A 281 10.98 2.27 -18.95
C ASN A 281 10.03 2.89 -19.98
N GLU A 282 8.87 3.39 -19.54
CA GLU A 282 7.82 4.04 -20.33
C GLU A 282 7.25 3.14 -21.44
N ASP A 283 7.23 1.81 -21.21
CA ASP A 283 6.69 0.85 -22.17
C ASP A 283 5.17 0.68 -22.08
N GLY A 284 4.53 1.33 -21.10
CA GLY A 284 3.08 1.30 -20.89
C GLY A 284 2.57 0.08 -20.15
N HIS A 285 3.46 -0.77 -19.63
CA HIS A 285 3.17 -1.98 -18.88
C HIS A 285 3.81 -1.89 -17.49
N ILE A 286 3.43 -2.81 -16.59
CA ILE A 286 4.04 -2.93 -15.27
C ILE A 286 4.61 -4.32 -15.14
N ASP A 287 5.93 -4.41 -15.00
CA ASP A 287 6.59 -5.69 -14.79
C ASP A 287 6.42 -6.19 -13.34
N LYS A 288 6.86 -7.42 -13.07
CA LYS A 288 6.75 -8.02 -11.73
C LYS A 288 7.50 -7.25 -10.64
N ARG A 289 8.64 -6.64 -10.95
CA ARG A 289 9.44 -5.87 -9.99
C ARG A 289 8.78 -4.53 -9.69
N GLU A 290 8.23 -3.88 -10.70
CA GLU A 290 7.46 -2.66 -10.55
C GLU A 290 6.18 -2.91 -9.74
N ALA A 291 5.45 -4.00 -10.02
CA ALA A 291 4.29 -4.41 -9.24
C ALA A 291 4.64 -4.67 -7.76
N GLN A 292 5.77 -5.35 -7.50
CA GLN A 292 6.28 -5.59 -6.14
C GLN A 292 6.57 -4.28 -5.41
N LYS A 293 7.27 -3.36 -6.08
CA LYS A 293 7.59 -2.05 -5.51
C LYS A 293 6.33 -1.24 -5.17
N ILE A 294 5.34 -1.23 -6.05
CA ILE A 294 4.06 -0.54 -5.83
C ILE A 294 3.33 -1.13 -4.62
N ALA A 295 3.15 -2.45 -4.58
CA ALA A 295 2.43 -3.13 -3.51
C ALA A 295 3.14 -2.98 -2.15
N PHE A 296 4.47 -2.97 -2.15
CA PHE A 296 5.26 -2.72 -0.96
C PHE A 296 5.19 -1.25 -0.50
N GLU A 297 5.28 -0.29 -1.41
CA GLU A 297 5.16 1.14 -1.07
C GLU A 297 3.77 1.48 -0.54
N GLN A 298 2.70 0.92 -1.13
CA GLN A 298 1.32 1.19 -0.74
C GLN A 298 0.93 0.49 0.56
N GLU A 299 1.22 -0.81 0.70
CA GLU A 299 0.66 -1.64 1.78
C GLU A 299 1.70 -2.51 2.50
N GLY A 300 2.97 -2.47 2.09
CA GLY A 300 4.02 -3.31 2.68
C GLY A 300 3.86 -4.79 2.34
N ILE A 301 3.22 -5.09 1.21
CA ILE A 301 2.98 -6.47 0.77
C ILE A 301 4.30 -7.09 0.30
N SER A 302 4.59 -8.30 0.76
CA SER A 302 5.85 -8.99 0.43
C SER A 302 5.92 -9.42 -1.04
N ALA A 303 7.13 -9.53 -1.57
CA ALA A 303 7.36 -9.93 -2.96
C ALA A 303 6.73 -11.29 -3.33
N GLY A 304 6.69 -12.23 -2.38
CA GLY A 304 6.07 -13.55 -2.56
C GLY A 304 4.57 -13.44 -2.78
N ASP A 305 3.89 -12.68 -1.92
CA ASP A 305 2.43 -12.53 -2.01
C ASP A 305 2.00 -11.72 -3.24
N VAL A 306 2.88 -10.88 -3.79
CA VAL A 306 2.62 -10.11 -5.04
C VAL A 306 2.64 -11.00 -6.26
N ASN A 307 3.53 -12.00 -6.32
CA ASN A 307 3.62 -12.86 -7.50
C ASN A 307 2.30 -13.61 -7.76
N GLU A 308 1.63 -14.09 -6.71
CA GLU A 308 0.30 -14.71 -6.83
C GLU A 308 -0.76 -13.71 -7.31
N MET A 309 -0.68 -12.45 -6.88
CA MET A 309 -1.61 -11.40 -7.32
C MET A 309 -1.45 -11.11 -8.81
N VAL A 310 -0.21 -10.91 -9.29
CA VAL A 310 0.08 -10.65 -10.72
C VAL A 310 -0.44 -11.80 -11.58
N MET A 311 -0.13 -13.05 -11.21
CA MET A 311 -0.61 -14.23 -11.94
C MET A 311 -2.13 -14.37 -11.99
N SER A 312 -2.86 -13.77 -11.05
CA SER A 312 -4.33 -13.85 -11.01
C SER A 312 -5.03 -12.81 -11.90
N VAL A 313 -4.31 -11.79 -12.37
CA VAL A 313 -4.86 -10.69 -13.16
C VAL A 313 -4.24 -10.56 -14.56
N ASP A 314 -3.10 -11.20 -14.80
CA ASP A 314 -2.43 -11.34 -16.10
C ASP A 314 -3.29 -12.25 -17.02
N ASP A 315 -4.31 -11.67 -17.65
CA ASP A 315 -5.34 -12.42 -18.41
C ASP A 315 -4.77 -12.96 -19.73
N ASN A 316 -3.85 -12.22 -20.36
CA ASN A 316 -3.19 -12.62 -21.61
C ASN A 316 -1.92 -13.49 -21.39
N ASN A 317 -1.46 -13.65 -20.14
CA ASN A 317 -0.30 -14.45 -19.75
C ASN A 317 1.02 -14.00 -20.41
N ASP A 318 1.18 -12.70 -20.66
CA ASP A 318 2.42 -12.15 -21.21
C ASP A 318 3.50 -11.90 -20.13
N GLY A 319 3.11 -11.96 -18.85
CA GLY A 319 3.98 -11.80 -17.70
C GLY A 319 4.17 -10.37 -17.23
N GLU A 320 3.53 -9.41 -17.89
CA GLU A 320 3.46 -7.99 -17.56
C GLU A 320 2.00 -7.60 -17.29
N LEU A 321 1.77 -6.37 -16.79
CA LEU A 321 0.41 -5.88 -16.54
C LEU A 321 0.13 -4.66 -17.39
N ASN A 322 -0.81 -4.79 -18.32
CA ASN A 322 -1.40 -3.65 -19.00
C ASN A 322 -2.33 -2.86 -18.04
N ALA A 323 -2.77 -1.66 -18.45
CA ALA A 323 -3.56 -0.79 -17.56
C ALA A 323 -4.85 -1.40 -17.00
N PRO A 324 -5.67 -2.13 -17.79
CA PRO A 324 -6.78 -2.94 -17.27
C PRO A 324 -6.39 -3.97 -16.21
N GLU A 325 -5.35 -4.76 -16.44
CA GLU A 325 -4.89 -5.80 -15.50
C GLU A 325 -4.32 -5.17 -14.24
N PHE A 326 -3.57 -4.08 -14.38
CA PHE A 326 -3.04 -3.30 -13.27
C PHE A 326 -4.17 -2.65 -12.44
N ALA A 327 -5.29 -2.25 -13.05
CA ALA A 327 -6.48 -1.79 -12.32
C ALA A 327 -7.10 -2.91 -11.46
N ASP A 328 -7.10 -4.15 -11.97
CA ASP A 328 -7.57 -5.33 -11.23
C ASP A 328 -6.55 -5.73 -10.14
N PHE A 329 -5.24 -5.57 -10.38
CA PHE A 329 -4.18 -5.72 -9.37
C PHE A 329 -4.36 -4.75 -8.19
N GLU A 330 -4.59 -3.46 -8.47
CA GLU A 330 -4.89 -2.43 -7.47
C GLU A 330 -6.14 -2.75 -6.64
N ARG A 331 -7.14 -3.41 -7.23
CA ARG A 331 -8.31 -3.91 -6.49
C ARG A 331 -7.93 -5.00 -5.48
N ILE A 332 -7.00 -5.88 -5.83
CA ILE A 332 -6.49 -6.92 -4.91
C ILE A 332 -5.65 -6.28 -3.78
N ILE A 333 -4.79 -5.30 -4.09
CA ILE A 333 -4.04 -4.54 -3.07
C ILE A 333 -5.00 -3.94 -2.04
N ARG A 334 -6.06 -3.27 -2.51
CA ARG A 334 -7.08 -2.68 -1.64
C ARG A 334 -7.78 -3.71 -0.77
N SER A 335 -8.14 -4.86 -1.34
CA SER A 335 -8.75 -5.95 -0.56
C SER A 335 -7.85 -6.38 0.60
N ARG A 336 -6.52 -6.52 0.35
CA ARG A 336 -5.53 -6.81 1.40
C ARG A 336 -5.36 -5.67 2.41
N ALA A 337 -5.41 -4.42 1.97
CA ALA A 337 -5.38 -3.26 2.86
C ALA A 337 -6.56 -3.27 3.86
N ILE A 338 -7.76 -3.61 3.37
CA ILE A 338 -8.99 -3.72 4.19
C ILE A 338 -8.86 -4.88 5.17
N GLU A 339 -8.36 -6.05 4.74
CA GLU A 339 -8.12 -7.18 5.66
C GLU A 339 -7.12 -6.81 6.76
N THR A 340 -6.04 -6.11 6.38
CA THR A 340 -5.04 -5.63 7.32
C THR A 340 -5.63 -4.61 8.30
N SER A 341 -6.59 -3.80 7.85
CA SER A 341 -7.32 -2.85 8.70
C SER A 341 -8.26 -3.54 9.68
N ARG A 342 -8.93 -4.61 9.29
CA ARG A 342 -9.68 -5.48 10.22
C ARG A 342 -8.80 -6.12 11.28
N LYS A 343 -7.57 -6.51 10.93
CA LYS A 343 -6.59 -7.04 11.91
C LYS A 343 -6.12 -5.95 12.86
N ALA A 344 -5.82 -4.76 12.35
CA ALA A 344 -5.38 -3.62 13.15
C ALA A 344 -6.47 -3.12 14.10
N LEU A 345 -7.74 -3.11 13.68
CA LEU A 345 -8.88 -2.76 14.53
C LEU A 345 -8.86 -3.48 15.88
N LYS A 346 -8.52 -4.77 15.91
CA LYS A 346 -8.43 -5.55 17.18
C LYS A 346 -7.49 -4.98 18.24
N VAL A 347 -6.58 -4.08 17.85
CA VAL A 347 -5.60 -3.43 18.73
C VAL A 347 -5.95 -1.96 18.96
N VAL A 348 -6.52 -1.30 17.94
CA VAL A 348 -6.80 0.14 17.92
C VAL A 348 -8.16 0.47 18.54
N ASP A 349 -9.18 -0.32 18.19
CA ASP A 349 -10.56 -0.21 18.66
C ASP A 349 -10.66 -0.73 20.09
N ARG A 350 -10.67 0.22 21.04
CA ARG A 350 -10.63 -0.08 22.48
C ARG A 350 -12.01 -0.37 23.04
N ASP A 351 -13.03 0.25 22.49
CA ASP A 351 -14.41 0.09 22.95
C ASP A 351 -15.16 -1.05 22.25
N GLY A 352 -14.57 -1.63 21.19
CA GLY A 352 -15.11 -2.75 20.45
C GLY A 352 -16.25 -2.36 19.51
N SER A 353 -16.33 -1.08 19.12
CA SER A 353 -17.35 -0.55 18.22
C SER A 353 -17.27 -1.11 16.80
N GLY A 354 -16.11 -1.66 16.41
CA GLY A 354 -15.81 -2.10 15.05
C GLY A 354 -15.34 -0.96 14.12
N THR A 355 -15.17 0.24 14.68
CA THR A 355 -14.76 1.47 14.00
C THR A 355 -13.59 2.13 14.72
N VAL A 356 -12.96 3.14 14.12
CA VAL A 356 -11.86 3.91 14.73
C VAL A 356 -12.24 5.38 14.85
N THR A 357 -12.23 5.91 16.07
CA THR A 357 -12.38 7.35 16.33
C THR A 357 -11.07 8.12 16.08
N MET A 358 -11.14 9.46 15.98
CA MET A 358 -9.94 10.30 15.87
C MET A 358 -8.96 10.07 17.04
N ASP A 359 -9.46 9.92 18.27
CA ASP A 359 -8.61 9.72 19.44
C ASP A 359 -7.86 8.39 19.40
N GLU A 360 -8.51 7.32 18.96
CA GLU A 360 -7.90 6.00 18.76
C GLU A 360 -6.87 6.02 17.62
N ALA A 361 -7.21 6.67 16.51
CA ALA A 361 -6.31 6.86 15.38
C ALA A 361 -5.07 7.67 15.78
N LYS A 362 -5.26 8.77 16.52
CA LYS A 362 -4.20 9.66 17.03
C LYS A 362 -3.20 8.88 17.86
N ARG A 363 -3.67 8.10 18.84
CA ARG A 363 -2.81 7.32 19.72
C ARG A 363 -1.84 6.42 18.95
N ILE A 364 -2.37 5.68 17.98
CA ILE A 364 -1.57 4.67 17.25
C ILE A 364 -0.65 5.33 16.22
N ALA A 365 -1.16 6.34 15.50
CA ALA A 365 -0.35 7.06 14.51
C ALA A 365 0.77 7.88 15.18
N PHE A 366 0.53 8.42 16.37
CA PHE A 366 1.54 9.09 17.18
C PHE A 366 2.63 8.12 17.68
N ASP A 367 2.24 6.98 18.26
CA ASP A 367 3.19 5.98 18.75
C ASP A 367 4.03 5.40 17.59
N HIS A 368 3.43 5.15 16.43
CA HIS A 368 4.13 4.52 15.30
C HIS A 368 4.93 5.52 14.45
N TYR A 369 4.44 6.75 14.26
CA TYR A 369 4.99 7.68 13.28
C TYR A 369 5.29 9.08 13.84
N GLY A 370 4.92 9.38 15.08
CA GLY A 370 5.05 10.71 15.68
C GLY A 370 4.12 11.74 15.04
N PHE A 371 3.01 11.31 14.43
CA PHE A 371 2.06 12.21 13.80
C PHE A 371 1.06 12.75 14.82
N ASP A 372 1.01 14.07 14.94
CA ASP A 372 0.05 14.76 15.78
C ASP A 372 -1.31 14.94 15.08
N GLU A 373 -2.29 15.42 15.83
CA GLU A 373 -3.64 15.65 15.33
C GLU A 373 -3.70 16.68 14.19
N LYS A 374 -2.78 17.64 14.14
CA LYS A 374 -2.72 18.63 13.06
C LYS A 374 -2.37 17.97 11.73
N ILE A 375 -1.50 16.96 11.75
CA ILE A 375 -1.16 16.16 10.59
C ILE A 375 -2.29 15.20 10.24
N LEU A 376 -2.90 14.55 11.25
CA LEU A 376 -3.90 13.48 11.04
C LEU A 376 -5.29 13.99 10.68
N GLY A 377 -5.70 15.15 11.21
CA GLY A 377 -7.00 15.77 11.02
C GLY A 377 -7.47 15.76 9.55
N PRO A 378 -6.69 16.33 8.61
CA PRO A 378 -7.05 16.33 7.20
C PRO A 378 -7.15 14.93 6.57
N PHE A 379 -6.32 13.98 7.01
CA PHE A 379 -6.35 12.61 6.48
C PHE A 379 -7.55 11.82 6.99
N PHE A 380 -7.92 12.03 8.26
CA PHE A 380 -9.10 11.40 8.86
C PHE A 380 -10.36 11.93 8.21
N ALA A 381 -10.52 13.26 8.12
CA ALA A 381 -11.68 13.88 7.49
C ALA A 381 -11.81 13.55 6.00
N GLN A 382 -10.70 13.20 5.34
CA GLN A 382 -10.74 12.71 3.97
C GLN A 382 -11.15 11.23 3.88
N ALA A 383 -10.76 10.42 4.86
CA ALA A 383 -11.06 8.99 4.88
C ALA A 383 -12.49 8.69 5.35
N ASP A 384 -13.05 9.53 6.22
CA ASP A 384 -14.44 9.51 6.69
C ASP A 384 -15.39 9.93 5.55
N GLU A 385 -15.75 8.98 4.70
CA GLU A 385 -16.51 9.22 3.46
C GLU A 385 -18.00 9.40 3.72
N ASN A 386 -18.50 8.90 4.86
CA ASN A 386 -19.88 9.06 5.29
C ASN A 386 -20.08 10.22 6.29
N GLU A 387 -18.99 10.87 6.73
CA GLU A 387 -18.94 12.00 7.66
C GLU A 387 -19.58 11.67 9.04
N ASP A 388 -19.44 10.43 9.52
CA ASP A 388 -19.99 9.97 10.79
C ASP A 388 -19.04 10.15 12.00
N GLY A 389 -17.82 10.64 11.76
CA GLY A 389 -16.81 10.92 12.77
C GLY A 389 -16.02 9.69 13.21
N GLN A 390 -16.24 8.53 12.58
CA GLN A 390 -15.55 7.28 12.83
C GLN A 390 -15.09 6.68 11.49
N LEU A 391 -14.08 5.82 11.53
CA LEU A 391 -13.60 5.11 10.34
C LEU A 391 -13.98 3.65 10.43
N ASP A 392 -14.78 3.18 9.47
CA ASP A 392 -15.01 1.75 9.30
C ASP A 392 -13.76 1.02 8.76
N PRO A 393 -13.75 -0.32 8.63
CA PRO A 393 -12.57 -1.04 8.14
C PRO A 393 -12.10 -0.66 6.72
N VAL A 394 -12.98 -0.13 5.87
CA VAL A 394 -12.68 0.33 4.51
C VAL A 394 -12.06 1.72 4.55
N GLU A 395 -12.67 2.64 5.30
CA GLU A 395 -12.19 4.00 5.49
C GLU A 395 -10.85 4.01 6.24
N PHE A 396 -10.72 3.17 7.26
CA PHE A 396 -9.48 3.01 8.01
C PHE A 396 -8.34 2.47 7.14
N ALA A 397 -8.64 1.64 6.14
CA ALA A 397 -7.64 1.23 5.15
C ALA A 397 -7.14 2.42 4.33
N GLY A 398 -8.05 3.26 3.83
CA GLY A 398 -7.70 4.49 3.12
C GLY A 398 -6.85 5.44 3.98
N PHE A 399 -7.25 5.65 5.23
CA PHE A 399 -6.51 6.47 6.20
C PHE A 399 -5.07 5.95 6.42
N ARG A 400 -4.92 4.63 6.61
CA ARG A 400 -3.61 4.00 6.79
C ARG A 400 -2.70 4.13 5.58
N SER A 401 -3.21 3.96 4.36
CA SER A 401 -2.40 4.12 3.14
C SER A 401 -1.86 5.55 3.03
N VAL A 402 -2.65 6.57 3.43
CA VAL A 402 -2.22 7.98 3.43
C VAL A 402 -1.15 8.24 4.50
N ILE A 403 -1.31 7.70 5.71
CA ILE A 403 -0.29 7.77 6.77
C ILE A 403 1.02 7.14 6.30
N ARG A 404 0.98 5.94 5.72
CA ARG A 404 2.16 5.25 5.19
C ARG A 404 2.85 6.10 4.12
N SER A 405 2.07 6.67 3.19
CA SER A 405 2.59 7.57 2.15
C SER A 405 3.32 8.78 2.74
N LYS A 406 2.77 9.37 3.80
CA LYS A 406 3.38 10.49 4.51
C LYS A 406 4.67 10.06 5.24
N ALA A 407 4.68 8.88 5.86
CA ALA A 407 5.86 8.32 6.51
C ALA A 407 7.00 8.08 5.50
N VAL A 408 6.71 7.49 4.34
CA VAL A 408 7.69 7.29 3.25
C VAL A 408 8.25 8.61 2.75
N LYS A 409 7.41 9.65 2.65
CA LYS A 409 7.89 10.99 2.27
C LYS A 409 8.81 11.60 3.34
N ASN A 410 8.44 11.50 4.61
CA ASN A 410 9.29 11.99 5.70
C ASN A 410 10.62 11.21 5.76
N ALA A 411 10.60 9.90 5.49
CA ALA A 411 11.80 9.08 5.43
C ALA A 411 12.75 9.54 4.31
N LEU A 412 12.22 9.96 3.15
CA LEU A 412 13.02 10.55 2.08
C LEU A 412 13.74 11.83 2.54
N ASP A 413 13.05 12.70 3.28
CA ASP A 413 13.65 13.93 3.81
C ASP A 413 14.76 13.61 4.83
N ILE A 414 14.51 12.64 5.72
CA ILE A 414 15.47 12.16 6.72
C ILE A 414 16.67 11.44 6.07
N MET A 415 16.45 10.72 4.96
CA MET A 415 17.49 9.98 4.25
C MET A 415 18.66 10.90 3.87
N GLN A 416 18.38 12.14 3.45
CA GLN A 416 19.41 13.12 3.08
C GLN A 416 20.37 13.48 4.24
N GLU A 417 19.93 13.31 5.50
CA GLU A 417 20.75 13.56 6.68
C GLU A 417 21.56 12.33 7.11
N ILE A 418 21.12 11.13 6.74
CA ILE A 418 21.70 9.85 7.16
C ILE A 418 22.65 9.30 6.09
N ASP A 419 22.26 9.38 4.82
CA ASP A 419 22.98 8.92 3.64
C ASP A 419 24.28 9.73 3.48
N SER A 420 25.36 9.17 4.03
CA SER A 420 26.64 9.87 4.17
C SER A 420 27.51 9.71 2.93
N ASP A 421 27.32 8.63 2.18
CA ASP A 421 28.02 8.39 0.91
C ASP A 421 27.25 8.87 -0.33
N GLY A 422 25.98 9.25 -0.16
CA GLY A 422 25.14 9.86 -1.18
C GLY A 422 24.67 8.86 -2.24
N ASP A 423 24.61 7.57 -1.90
CA ASP A 423 24.24 6.51 -2.85
C ASP A 423 22.71 6.35 -3.01
N GLY A 424 21.93 7.09 -2.22
CA GLY A 424 20.47 7.08 -2.24
C GLY A 424 19.84 5.94 -1.44
N TYR A 425 20.63 5.22 -0.64
CA TYR A 425 20.21 4.15 0.23
C TYR A 425 20.85 4.28 1.61
N ILE A 426 20.28 3.61 2.62
CA ILE A 426 20.87 3.58 3.96
C ILE A 426 21.47 2.21 4.23
N ASN A 427 22.79 2.15 4.45
CA ASN A 427 23.44 0.91 4.87
C ASN A 427 23.35 0.72 6.40
N ASN A 428 23.70 -0.47 6.89
CA ASN A 428 23.62 -0.78 8.33
C ASN A 428 24.48 0.14 9.20
N SER A 429 25.65 0.58 8.73
CA SER A 429 26.53 1.46 9.51
C SER A 429 25.86 2.83 9.73
N GLU A 430 25.23 3.36 8.71
CA GLU A 430 24.49 4.63 8.77
C GLU A 430 23.25 4.51 9.63
N ALA A 431 22.48 3.43 9.48
CA ALA A 431 21.32 3.13 10.31
C ALA A 431 21.68 3.05 11.81
N VAL A 432 22.76 2.33 12.15
CA VAL A 432 23.30 2.23 13.52
C VAL A 432 23.77 3.60 14.03
N ALA A 433 24.47 4.36 13.20
CA ALA A 433 24.96 5.69 13.59
C ALA A 433 23.80 6.64 13.91
N MET A 434 22.74 6.62 13.09
CA MET A 434 21.54 7.43 13.31
C MET A 434 20.79 6.99 14.57
N ALA A 435 20.47 5.71 14.71
CA ALA A 435 19.66 5.24 15.83
C ALA A 435 20.41 5.37 17.17
N ARG A 436 21.75 5.22 17.16
CA ARG A 436 22.57 5.53 18.33
C ARG A 436 22.56 7.01 18.65
N ARG A 437 22.64 7.90 17.65
CA ARG A 437 22.61 9.35 17.86
C ARG A 437 21.27 9.82 18.44
N GLN A 438 20.16 9.34 17.90
CA GLN A 438 18.82 9.76 18.31
C GLN A 438 18.37 9.08 19.61
N ASP A 439 18.55 7.75 19.68
CA ASP A 439 17.98 6.90 20.72
C ASP A 439 18.97 6.18 21.61
N ASP A 440 20.28 6.37 21.42
CA ASP A 440 21.32 5.62 22.15
C ASP A 440 21.06 4.10 22.12
N MET A 441 20.47 3.65 21.00
CA MET A 441 20.06 2.27 20.83
C MET A 441 21.28 1.38 20.63
N ASP A 442 21.20 0.16 21.17
CA ASP A 442 22.27 -0.82 21.05
C ASP A 442 22.48 -1.21 19.56
N PRO A 443 23.74 -1.31 19.08
CA PRO A 443 24.01 -1.66 17.69
C PRO A 443 23.44 -3.02 17.27
N LYS A 444 23.38 -4.01 18.16
CA LYS A 444 22.85 -5.34 17.84
C LYS A 444 21.33 -5.31 17.73
N GLU A 445 20.66 -4.57 18.61
CA GLU A 445 19.22 -4.33 18.49
C GLU A 445 18.90 -3.61 17.18
N THR A 446 19.66 -2.55 16.88
CA THR A 446 19.49 -1.79 15.64
C THR A 446 19.67 -2.65 14.40
N PHE A 447 20.70 -3.51 14.38
CA PHE A 447 20.92 -4.45 13.28
C PHE A 447 19.75 -5.42 13.09
N ASN A 448 19.13 -5.89 14.18
CA ASN A 448 17.95 -6.76 14.06
C ASN A 448 16.76 -6.01 13.43
N LEU A 449 16.53 -4.75 13.82
CA LEU A 449 15.49 -3.92 13.22
C LEU A 449 15.77 -3.63 11.74
N PHE A 450 17.04 -3.38 11.40
CA PHE A 450 17.50 -3.19 10.02
C PHE A 450 17.17 -4.42 9.16
N VAL A 451 17.51 -5.63 9.65
CA VAL A 451 17.23 -6.89 8.93
C VAL A 451 15.72 -7.15 8.78
N ILE A 452 14.90 -6.67 9.71
CA ILE A 452 13.43 -6.78 9.59
C ILE A 452 12.91 -5.80 8.52
N ALA A 453 13.51 -4.62 8.41
CA ALA A 453 13.12 -3.59 7.45
C ALA A 453 13.62 -3.86 6.02
N ASP A 454 14.82 -4.45 5.87
CA ASP A 454 15.45 -4.87 4.61
C ASP A 454 14.72 -6.10 4.03
N GLN A 455 13.64 -5.85 3.30
CA GLN A 455 12.73 -6.88 2.83
C GLN A 455 13.29 -7.62 1.63
N ASP A 456 13.95 -6.89 0.72
CA ASP A 456 14.58 -7.47 -0.45
C ASP A 456 15.96 -8.10 -0.16
N LYS A 457 16.47 -7.88 1.06
CA LYS A 457 17.76 -8.40 1.56
C LYS A 457 18.94 -7.89 0.75
N SER A 458 18.83 -6.69 0.22
CA SER A 458 19.91 -6.02 -0.49
C SER A 458 21.07 -5.61 0.43
N GLY A 459 20.84 -5.59 1.75
CA GLY A 459 21.79 -5.10 2.74
C GLY A 459 21.82 -3.57 2.83
N LYS A 460 20.85 -2.90 2.21
CA LYS A 460 20.62 -1.46 2.22
C LYS A 460 19.12 -1.20 2.35
N LEU A 461 18.73 -0.04 2.84
CA LEU A 461 17.33 0.36 2.94
C LEU A 461 17.03 1.43 1.90
N ASP A 462 16.00 1.19 1.09
CA ASP A 462 15.40 2.24 0.28
C ASP A 462 14.50 3.17 1.12
N LYS A 463 13.87 4.19 0.51
CA LYS A 463 13.02 5.15 1.23
C LYS A 463 11.81 4.51 1.93
N VAL A 464 11.29 3.40 1.42
CA VAL A 464 10.13 2.70 1.97
C VAL A 464 10.57 1.85 3.15
N GLU A 465 11.65 1.09 2.96
CA GLU A 465 12.25 0.28 4.01
C GLU A 465 12.80 1.15 5.15
N LEU A 466 13.36 2.33 4.84
CA LEU A 466 13.75 3.32 5.84
C LEU A 466 12.55 3.82 6.65
N ALA A 467 11.39 4.05 6.03
CA ALA A 467 10.18 4.45 6.75
C ALA A 467 9.73 3.37 7.74
N ASP A 468 9.77 2.10 7.32
CA ASP A 468 9.49 0.96 8.19
C ASP A 468 10.54 0.79 9.29
N PHE A 469 11.81 1.00 8.99
CA PHE A 469 12.91 1.00 9.95
C PHE A 469 12.72 2.11 11.01
N LEU A 470 12.47 3.35 10.61
CA LEU A 470 12.24 4.48 11.53
C LEU A 470 11.06 4.21 12.47
N ARG A 471 9.96 3.63 11.95
CA ARG A 471 8.83 3.18 12.75
C ARG A 471 9.25 2.11 13.77
N LEU A 472 10.04 1.12 13.37
CA LEU A 472 10.52 0.06 14.27
C LEU A 472 11.45 0.61 15.35
N VAL A 473 12.36 1.53 15.00
CA VAL A 473 13.24 2.22 15.96
C VAL A 473 12.41 3.00 16.98
N ARG A 474 11.40 3.75 16.53
CA ARG A 474 10.49 4.49 17.43
C ARG A 474 9.76 3.54 18.38
N LEU A 475 9.21 2.44 17.88
CA LEU A 475 8.51 1.45 18.73
C LEU A 475 9.46 0.81 19.77
N SER A 476 10.72 0.53 19.41
CA SER A 476 11.73 0.09 20.38
C SER A 476 12.01 1.18 21.42
N ALA A 477 12.18 2.44 21.01
CA ALA A 477 12.40 3.56 21.92
C ALA A 477 11.21 3.78 22.89
N ILE A 478 9.97 3.63 22.42
CA ILE A 478 8.76 3.71 23.26
C ILE A 478 8.74 2.56 24.26
N LYS A 479 9.07 1.34 23.83
CA LYS A 479 9.18 0.19 24.73
C LYS A 479 10.24 0.45 25.81
N PHE A 480 11.41 0.95 25.42
CA PHE A 480 12.46 1.32 26.36
C PHE A 480 11.99 2.36 27.37
N ALA A 481 11.32 3.43 26.91
CA ALA A 481 10.74 4.46 27.78
C ALA A 481 9.68 3.90 28.73
N THR A 482 8.87 2.94 28.26
CA THR A 482 7.87 2.25 29.07
C THR A 482 8.53 1.39 30.16
N ASP A 483 9.57 0.63 29.81
CA ASP A 483 10.29 -0.25 30.76
C ASP A 483 11.02 0.55 31.84
N HIS A 484 11.48 1.77 31.50
CA HIS A 484 12.20 2.68 32.40
C HIS A 484 11.32 3.83 32.92
N PHE A 485 9.99 3.74 32.77
CA PHE A 485 9.06 4.82 33.14
C PHE A 485 9.21 5.26 34.60
N LYS A 486 9.47 4.30 35.50
CA LYS A 486 9.70 4.52 36.94
C LYS A 486 10.93 5.38 37.27
N GLU A 487 11.85 5.53 36.34
CA GLU A 487 13.04 6.38 36.53
C GLU A 487 12.72 7.86 36.33
N PHE A 488 11.62 8.15 35.64
CA PHE A 488 11.11 9.50 35.40
C PHE A 488 10.02 9.89 36.41
N ASP A 489 9.19 8.92 36.81
CA ASP A 489 8.16 9.04 37.85
C ASP A 489 8.80 9.02 39.26
N MET A 490 9.23 10.18 39.73
CA MET A 490 10.00 10.35 40.97
C MET A 490 9.12 10.19 42.20
N ASN A 491 7.89 10.68 42.12
CA ASN A 491 6.94 10.64 43.23
C ASN A 491 6.15 9.30 43.29
N LYS A 492 6.27 8.45 42.27
CA LYS A 492 5.65 7.12 42.12
C LYS A 492 4.13 7.16 41.97
N ASP A 493 3.59 8.24 41.41
CA ASP A 493 2.17 8.40 41.14
C ASP A 493 1.73 7.82 39.77
N LYS A 494 2.69 7.24 39.02
CA LYS A 494 2.53 6.63 37.70
C LYS A 494 2.28 7.64 36.58
N THR A 495 2.55 8.91 36.80
CA THR A 495 2.59 9.94 35.77
C THR A 495 4.00 10.49 35.66
N VAL A 496 4.32 11.15 34.53
CA VAL A 496 5.58 11.86 34.37
C VAL A 496 5.25 13.30 34.05
N THR A 497 5.35 14.14 35.07
CA THR A 497 4.95 15.54 34.99
C THR A 497 6.11 16.46 34.64
N ILE A 498 5.80 17.70 34.25
CA ILE A 498 6.80 18.72 33.97
C ILE A 498 7.75 18.98 35.16
N ASP A 499 7.23 18.96 36.39
CA ASP A 499 8.01 19.28 37.59
C ASP A 499 9.10 18.23 37.83
N GLU A 500 8.79 16.95 37.60
CA GLU A 500 9.74 15.84 37.72
C GLU A 500 10.82 15.91 36.63
N LEU A 501 10.41 16.23 35.39
CA LEU A 501 11.34 16.38 34.28
C LEU A 501 12.24 17.61 34.44
N GLU A 502 11.74 18.73 34.94
CA GLU A 502 12.54 19.93 35.22
C GLU A 502 13.70 19.63 36.15
N GLU A 503 13.42 18.97 37.28
CA GLU A 503 14.43 18.62 38.25
C GLU A 503 15.49 17.69 37.65
N LEU A 504 15.06 16.62 36.96
CA LEU A 504 15.94 15.63 36.35
C LEU A 504 16.85 16.26 35.28
N ILE A 505 16.27 17.08 34.39
CA ILE A 505 16.98 17.70 33.27
C ILE A 505 17.94 18.78 33.73
N GLU A 506 17.54 19.61 34.71
CA GLU A 506 18.41 20.61 35.32
C GLU A 506 19.61 19.95 36.00
N LEU A 507 19.37 18.89 36.79
CA LEU A 507 20.45 18.15 37.47
C LEU A 507 21.45 17.55 36.49
N LYS A 508 20.97 16.85 35.46
CA LYS A 508 21.80 16.06 34.54
C LYS A 508 22.47 16.90 33.45
N TYR A 509 21.74 17.83 32.82
CA TYR A 509 22.22 18.53 31.62
C TYR A 509 22.51 20.02 31.84
N LYS A 510 22.18 20.56 33.03
CA LYS A 510 22.30 21.99 33.35
C LYS A 510 21.56 22.85 32.33
N ILE A 511 20.33 22.44 32.00
CA ILE A 511 19.41 23.18 31.13
C ILE A 511 18.43 23.94 32.02
N ASP A 512 18.15 25.19 31.65
CA ASP A 512 17.20 26.03 32.37
C ASP A 512 15.77 25.47 32.27
N ARG A 513 15.04 25.48 33.38
CA ARG A 513 13.66 25.00 33.48
C ARG A 513 12.73 25.64 32.45
N VAL A 514 12.96 26.90 32.07
CA VAL A 514 12.16 27.59 31.04
C VAL A 514 12.25 26.88 29.69
N ILE A 515 13.45 26.40 29.32
CA ILE A 515 13.67 25.66 28.07
C ILE A 515 13.02 24.29 28.16
N THR A 516 13.16 23.60 29.30
CA THR A 516 12.49 22.33 29.56
C THR A 516 10.96 22.44 29.41
N ARG A 517 10.34 23.48 29.96
CA ARG A 517 8.90 23.78 29.79
C ARG A 517 8.51 23.99 28.34
N GLN A 518 9.36 24.66 27.55
CA GLN A 518 9.09 24.87 26.13
C GLN A 518 9.07 23.55 25.36
N PHE A 519 10.01 22.65 25.62
CA PHE A 519 10.03 21.33 24.99
C PHE A 519 8.88 20.45 25.46
N PHE A 520 8.55 20.46 26.76
CA PHE A 520 7.39 19.73 27.27
C PHE A 520 6.10 20.17 26.59
N LYS A 521 5.80 21.47 26.55
CA LYS A 521 4.60 22.00 25.88
C LYS A 521 4.55 21.71 24.38
N LYS A 522 5.71 21.45 23.77
CA LYS A 522 5.79 21.11 22.35
C LYS A 522 5.43 19.65 22.11
N VAL A 523 5.75 18.75 23.05
CA VAL A 523 5.57 17.30 22.91
C VAL A 523 4.34 16.75 23.62
N ASP A 524 3.77 17.49 24.58
CA ASP A 524 2.48 17.22 25.21
C ASP A 524 1.37 17.56 24.20
N VAL A 525 1.03 16.59 23.34
CA VAL A 525 0.15 16.81 22.18
C VAL A 525 -1.31 16.82 22.61
N ASP A 526 -1.66 16.10 23.67
CA ASP A 526 -3.02 16.03 24.21
C ASP A 526 -3.30 17.06 25.31
N ASN A 527 -2.28 17.81 25.77
CA ASN A 527 -2.35 18.78 26.85
C ASN A 527 -2.84 18.16 28.17
N SER A 528 -2.50 16.89 28.38
CA SER A 528 -2.82 16.15 29.61
C SER A 528 -2.07 16.71 30.82
N GLY A 529 -0.90 17.33 30.59
CA GLY A 529 -0.01 17.83 31.63
C GLY A 529 0.95 16.78 32.19
N ASP A 530 0.92 15.57 31.63
CA ASP A 530 1.89 14.49 31.82
C ASP A 530 2.36 13.97 30.44
N LEU A 531 3.42 13.17 30.40
CA LEU A 531 3.92 12.58 29.15
C LEU A 531 3.68 11.08 29.10
N ALA A 532 2.93 10.63 28.10
CA ALA A 532 2.88 9.22 27.73
C ALA A 532 4.25 8.75 27.20
N PRO A 533 4.54 7.43 27.16
CA PRO A 533 5.82 6.92 26.68
C PRO A 533 6.25 7.41 25.29
N GLY A 534 5.32 7.60 24.35
CA GLY A 534 5.59 8.20 23.05
C GLY A 534 6.06 9.66 23.13
N GLU A 535 5.39 10.47 23.95
CA GLU A 535 5.72 11.88 24.14
C GLU A 535 7.03 12.05 24.91
N LEU A 536 7.34 11.11 25.81
CA LEU A 536 8.61 11.05 26.51
C LEU A 536 9.79 10.76 25.57
N VAL A 537 9.58 9.93 24.54
CA VAL A 537 10.58 9.71 23.47
C VAL A 537 10.82 11.02 22.71
N ASP A 538 9.77 11.73 22.31
CA ASP A 538 9.88 13.01 21.59
C ASP A 538 10.55 14.09 22.45
N PHE A 539 10.19 14.17 23.73
CA PHE A 539 10.83 15.07 24.70
C PHE A 539 12.34 14.80 24.79
N ARG A 540 12.72 13.51 24.86
CA ARG A 540 14.12 13.11 24.91
C ARG A 540 14.89 13.49 23.64
N HIS A 541 14.26 13.39 22.47
CA HIS A 541 14.85 13.84 21.21
C HIS A 541 15.09 15.36 21.21
N GLU A 542 14.13 16.16 21.67
CA GLU A 542 14.27 17.62 21.79
C GLU A 542 15.43 18.02 22.71
N ILE A 543 15.53 17.40 23.90
CA ILE A 543 16.62 17.63 24.85
C ILE A 543 17.97 17.27 24.24
N ARG A 544 18.07 16.12 23.57
CA ARG A 544 19.34 15.67 22.96
C ARG A 544 19.79 16.58 21.83
N ARG A 545 18.88 17.01 20.97
CA ARG A 545 19.18 17.97 19.90
C ARG A 545 19.72 19.27 20.50
N PHE A 546 19.02 19.83 21.49
CA PHE A 546 19.46 21.05 22.18
C PHE A 546 20.85 20.91 22.83
N VAL A 547 21.10 19.80 23.53
CA VAL A 547 22.41 19.54 24.16
C VAL A 547 23.52 19.44 23.11
N THR A 548 23.26 18.77 21.99
CA THR A 548 24.22 18.61 20.90
C THR A 548 24.57 19.97 20.28
N GLU A 549 23.57 20.76 19.91
CA GLU A 549 23.75 22.10 19.35
C GLU A 549 24.49 23.04 20.31
N ARG A 550 24.10 23.05 21.60
CA ARG A 550 24.76 23.83 22.64
C ARG A 550 26.24 23.47 22.77
N ASN A 551 26.57 22.18 22.70
CA ASN A 551 27.95 21.71 22.82
C ASN A 551 28.78 22.06 21.58
N SER A 552 28.19 22.01 20.38
CA SER A 552 28.84 22.41 19.13
C SER A 552 29.13 23.92 19.02
N GLN A 553 28.36 24.76 19.73
CA GLN A 553 28.52 26.22 19.70
C GLN A 553 29.48 26.79 20.77
N ARG A 554 30.06 25.96 21.65
CA ARG A 554 31.04 26.44 22.64
C ARG A 554 32.35 26.82 21.94
N PRO A 555 32.83 28.08 22.05
CA PRO A 555 34.12 28.45 21.48
C PRO A 555 35.26 27.70 22.18
N TYR A 556 36.20 27.17 21.39
CA TYR A 556 37.45 26.62 21.91
C TYR A 556 38.19 27.72 22.70
N ASN A 557 38.42 27.51 23.98
CA ASN A 557 39.09 28.48 24.86
C ASN A 557 40.58 28.11 24.99
N PRO A 558 41.51 28.86 24.38
CA PRO A 558 42.94 28.56 24.42
C PRO A 558 43.62 28.98 25.74
N ASN A 559 42.89 29.57 26.70
CA ASN A 559 43.45 30.15 27.92
C ASN A 559 43.23 29.31 29.20
N LYS A 560 42.87 28.03 29.11
CA LYS A 560 43.07 27.12 30.24
C LYS A 560 44.51 26.60 30.19
N SER A 561 45.38 27.31 30.91
CA SER A 561 46.80 26.98 31.09
C SER A 561 46.99 25.62 31.77
N ASN A 562 47.98 24.91 31.27
CA ASN A 562 48.24 23.48 31.41
C ASN A 562 49.07 23.12 32.67
N ASP A 563 48.76 23.70 33.83
CA ASP A 563 49.53 23.47 35.06
C ASP A 563 48.61 23.34 36.29
N GLN A 564 47.83 22.26 36.32
CA GLN A 564 47.41 21.50 37.52
C GLN A 564 46.41 20.42 37.10
N ASP A 565 46.86 19.46 36.31
CA ASP A 565 46.25 18.13 36.33
C ASP A 565 47.30 17.09 35.90
N GLY A 566 47.94 16.51 36.90
CA GLY A 566 48.96 15.49 36.71
C GLY A 566 48.33 14.12 36.52
N THR A 567 47.73 13.85 35.36
CA THR A 567 47.45 12.51 34.84
C THR A 567 47.18 12.58 33.33
N HIS A 568 48.26 12.67 32.54
CA HIS A 568 48.17 12.47 31.10
C HIS A 568 48.00 10.97 30.80
N GLY A 569 46.79 10.59 30.38
CA GLY A 569 46.54 9.27 29.82
C GLY A 569 45.10 8.77 29.78
N GLU A 570 44.07 9.64 29.71
CA GLU A 570 42.70 9.16 29.55
C GLU A 570 42.25 9.28 28.09
N SER A 571 42.00 8.11 27.51
CA SER A 571 41.56 7.88 26.14
C SER A 571 40.23 8.59 25.87
N THR A 572 39.94 8.78 24.57
CA THR A 572 38.66 9.18 23.95
C THR A 572 37.41 8.39 24.40
N GLU A 573 37.53 7.55 25.41
CA GLU A 573 36.53 6.66 25.99
C GLU A 573 35.83 7.27 27.21
N GLU A 574 36.44 8.24 27.90
CA GLU A 574 35.83 8.87 29.09
C GLU A 574 34.95 10.09 28.82
N VAL A 575 35.26 10.87 27.79
CA VAL A 575 34.30 11.85 27.24
C VAL A 575 33.07 11.13 26.66
N ARG A 576 33.28 9.89 26.18
CA ARG A 576 32.20 8.98 25.77
C ARG A 576 31.32 8.66 26.98
N LYS A 577 31.90 8.25 28.13
CA LYS A 577 31.18 7.86 29.37
C LYS A 577 30.18 8.90 29.92
N GLN A 578 30.43 10.19 29.74
CA GLN A 578 29.55 11.27 30.23
C GLN A 578 28.35 11.58 29.33
N GLN A 579 28.30 11.01 28.11
CA GLN A 579 27.20 11.17 27.15
C GLN A 579 26.26 9.94 27.08
N PHE A 580 26.56 8.85 27.78
CA PHE A 580 25.76 7.62 27.73
C PHE A 580 24.54 7.68 28.65
N ILE A 581 23.44 7.10 28.18
CA ILE A 581 22.62 6.26 29.06
C ILE A 581 23.34 4.91 29.11
N SER A 582 24.33 4.79 30.00
CA SER A 582 24.75 3.47 30.48
C SER A 582 24.75 3.57 31.99
N LEU A 583 23.68 3.05 32.57
CA LEU A 583 23.58 2.74 33.99
C LEU A 583 23.43 1.21 34.11
N PRO A 584 23.92 0.63 35.21
CA PRO A 584 24.78 -0.55 35.20
C PRO A 584 24.06 -1.84 34.80
N SER A 585 24.77 -2.69 34.06
CA SER A 585 24.41 -4.10 33.93
C SER A 585 24.37 -4.74 35.31
N SER A 586 23.19 -5.06 35.81
CA SER A 586 23.01 -5.95 36.96
C SER A 586 23.53 -7.33 36.60
N SER A 587 24.82 -7.54 36.79
CA SER A 587 25.40 -8.87 36.89
C SER A 587 24.87 -9.49 38.17
N ASN A 588 23.86 -10.33 38.05
CA ASN A 588 23.51 -11.28 39.10
C ASN A 588 24.75 -12.15 39.37
N LYS A 589 25.45 -11.84 40.46
CA LYS A 589 26.22 -12.84 41.19
C LYS A 589 25.29 -13.42 42.27
N ASN A 590 25.18 -14.74 42.19
CA ASN A 590 24.46 -15.70 43.04
C ASN A 590 23.00 -15.92 42.71
#